data_AF-A0A935X614-F1
#
_entry.id   AF-A0A935X614-F1
#
_cell.length_a   1.000
_cell.length_b   1.000
_cell.length_c   1.000
_cell.angle_alpha   90.00
_cell.angle_beta   90.00
_cell.angle_gamma   90.00
#
_symmetry.space_group_name_H-M   'P 1'
#
loop_
_entity.id
_entity.type
_entity.pdbx_description
1 polymer ?
#
loop_
_entity_poly.entity_id
_entity_poly.type
_entity_poly.pdbx_seq_one_letter_code
_entity_poly.pdbx_strand_id
1 'polypeptide(L)'
;MTGEVFAVLKDHSILGRITNSSAPYDRQAFADGLHRSADASGLLHHLFGVRAECLCGDLDAERSRDFLSGLLLGHELRQARGNAVVNLLGAGVLVDRYAYACEVLGRSTRILDPDAVVAGQWQIARSRRLV
;
A
#
# COMPACT_ATOMS: atom_id res chain seq x y z
N MET A 1 -2.25 -7.51 6.01
CA MET A 1 -2.91 -8.27 4.91
C MET A 1 -3.11 -7.45 3.63
N THR A 2 -2.67 -6.19 3.58
CA THR A 2 -2.94 -5.28 2.46
C THR A 2 -2.46 -5.79 1.10
N GLY A 3 -1.22 -6.30 1.02
CA GLY A 3 -0.69 -6.87 -0.23
C GLY A 3 -1.46 -8.11 -0.70
N GLU A 4 -1.87 -8.98 0.22
CA GLU A 4 -2.68 -10.17 -0.09
C GLU A 4 -4.08 -9.77 -0.58
N VAL A 5 -4.74 -8.86 0.14
CA VAL A 5 -6.07 -8.34 -0.25
C VAL A 5 -5.98 -7.65 -1.62
N PHE A 6 -4.93 -6.87 -1.88
CA PHE A 6 -4.70 -6.29 -3.20
C PHE A 6 -4.60 -7.35 -4.29
N ALA A 7 -3.81 -8.40 -4.07
CA ALA A 7 -3.66 -9.50 -5.01
C ALA A 7 -4.99 -10.21 -5.26
N VAL A 8 -5.75 -10.54 -4.21
CA VAL A 8 -7.08 -11.17 -4.34
C VAL A 8 -8.05 -10.27 -5.11
N LEU A 9 -8.07 -8.97 -4.83
CA LEU A 9 -8.96 -8.04 -5.54
C LEU A 9 -8.56 -7.88 -7.01
N LYS A 10 -7.26 -7.80 -7.31
CA LYS A 10 -6.73 -7.67 -8.66
C LYS A 10 -6.89 -8.95 -9.49
N ASP A 11 -6.67 -10.12 -8.90
CA ASP A 11 -6.57 -11.39 -9.65
C ASP A 11 -7.83 -12.25 -9.57
N HIS A 12 -8.65 -12.08 -8.53
CA HIS A 12 -9.77 -12.98 -8.23
C HIS A 12 -11.09 -12.26 -7.92
N SER A 13 -11.19 -10.97 -8.21
CA SER A 13 -12.42 -10.22 -8.02
C SER A 13 -12.87 -9.48 -9.29
N ILE A 14 -14.07 -8.92 -9.21
CA ILE A 14 -14.64 -8.09 -10.27
C ILE A 14 -13.84 -6.80 -10.54
N LEU A 15 -13.05 -6.32 -9.57
CA LEU A 15 -12.17 -5.16 -9.73
C LEU A 15 -10.99 -5.44 -10.68
N GLY A 16 -10.47 -6.67 -10.65
CA GLY A 16 -9.44 -7.12 -11.58
C GLY A 16 -9.86 -7.04 -13.04
N ARG A 17 -11.13 -7.36 -13.33
CA ARG A 17 -11.67 -7.43 -14.69
C ARG A 17 -11.82 -6.07 -15.39
N ILE A 18 -11.75 -4.98 -14.63
CA ILE A 18 -11.85 -3.60 -15.13
C ILE A 18 -10.51 -2.85 -15.01
N THR A 19 -9.45 -3.56 -14.63
CA THR A 19 -8.12 -3.00 -14.41
C THR A 19 -7.15 -3.50 -15.48
N ASN A 20 -6.36 -2.61 -16.07
CA ASN A 20 -5.24 -3.00 -16.92
C ASN A 20 -4.00 -3.27 -16.05
N SER A 21 -3.77 -4.54 -15.73
CA SER A 21 -2.63 -4.95 -14.87
C SER A 21 -1.26 -4.67 -15.50
N SER A 22 -1.19 -4.53 -16.83
CA SER A 22 0.05 -4.29 -17.58
C SER A 22 0.37 -2.80 -17.77
N ALA A 23 -0.50 -1.90 -17.31
CA ALA A 23 -0.26 -0.46 -17.42
C ALA A 23 1.02 -0.07 -16.66
N PRO A 24 1.77 0.95 -17.13
CA PRO A 24 2.87 1.55 -16.38
C PRO A 24 2.43 1.99 -14.98
N TYR A 25 3.36 2.15 -14.05
CA TYR A 25 3.04 2.65 -12.72
C TYR A 25 2.58 4.12 -12.79
N ASP A 26 1.34 4.39 -12.37
CA ASP A 26 0.79 5.74 -12.24
C ASP A 26 0.88 6.19 -10.77
N ARG A 27 1.88 7.02 -10.49
CA ARG A 27 2.11 7.60 -9.17
C ARG A 27 0.97 8.52 -8.73
N GLN A 28 0.34 9.24 -9.66
CA GLN A 28 -0.76 10.16 -9.33
C GLN A 28 -2.03 9.39 -8.99
N ALA A 29 -2.38 8.37 -9.78
CA ALA A 29 -3.52 7.49 -9.45
C ALA A 29 -3.36 6.86 -8.07
N PHE A 30 -2.15 6.44 -7.72
CA PHE A 30 -1.83 5.94 -6.37
C PHE A 30 -2.09 6.99 -5.29
N ALA A 31 -1.66 8.25 -5.49
CA ALA A 31 -1.94 9.34 -4.55
C ALA A 31 -3.43 9.66 -4.45
N ASP A 32 -4.16 9.64 -5.56
CA ASP A 32 -5.62 9.86 -5.59
C ASP A 32 -6.34 8.78 -4.76
N GLY A 33 -5.92 7.51 -4.87
CA GLY A 33 -6.42 6.42 -4.04
C GLY A 33 -6.12 6.61 -2.55
N LEU A 34 -4.91 7.07 -2.20
CA LEU A 34 -4.54 7.39 -0.82
C LEU A 34 -5.44 8.50 -0.25
N HIS A 35 -5.76 9.52 -1.04
CA HIS A 35 -6.67 10.58 -0.62
C HIS A 35 -8.10 10.07 -0.47
N ARG A 36 -8.60 9.26 -1.41
CA ARG A 36 -9.93 8.63 -1.33
C ARG A 36 -10.14 7.85 -0.02
N SER A 37 -9.09 7.26 0.54
CA SER A 37 -9.20 6.55 1.83
C SER A 37 -9.54 7.46 3.03
N ALA A 38 -9.46 8.79 2.89
CA ALA A 38 -9.85 9.75 3.92
C ALA A 38 -11.36 10.02 3.95
N ASP A 39 -12.06 9.75 2.85
CA ASP A 39 -13.47 10.08 2.70
C ASP A 39 -14.31 9.30 3.73
N ALA A 40 -15.44 9.91 4.13
CA ALA A 40 -16.31 9.37 5.16
C ALA A 40 -17.06 8.11 4.66
N SER A 41 -16.43 6.94 4.75
CA SER A 41 -17.05 5.63 4.58
C SER A 41 -16.11 4.48 5.00
N GLY A 42 -16.56 3.23 4.83
CA GLY A 42 -15.73 2.05 5.05
C GLY A 42 -15.03 1.55 3.77
N LEU A 43 -14.01 0.71 3.96
CA LEU A 43 -13.24 0.11 2.85
C LEU A 43 -14.12 -0.54 1.78
N LEU A 44 -15.13 -1.33 2.17
CA LEU A 44 -16.01 -2.02 1.21
C LEU A 44 -16.78 -1.05 0.31
N HIS A 45 -17.20 0.12 0.83
CA HIS A 45 -17.87 1.14 0.04
C HIS A 45 -16.89 1.76 -0.98
N HIS A 46 -15.68 2.12 -0.56
CA HIS A 46 -14.67 2.63 -1.48
C HIS A 46 -14.25 1.61 -2.55
N LEU A 47 -14.13 0.33 -2.20
CA LEU A 47 -13.83 -0.74 -3.17
C LEU A 47 -14.92 -0.87 -4.22
N PHE A 48 -16.19 -0.79 -3.82
CA PHE A 48 -17.29 -0.77 -4.78
C PHE A 48 -17.26 0.51 -5.64
N GLY A 49 -16.90 1.66 -5.04
CA GLY A 49 -16.73 2.94 -5.74
C GLY A 49 -15.73 2.87 -6.90
N VAL A 50 -14.59 2.20 -6.72
CA VAL A 50 -13.61 1.97 -7.80
C VAL A 50 -14.27 1.33 -9.03
N ARG A 51 -15.15 0.34 -8.81
CA ARG A 51 -15.89 -0.30 -9.90
C ARG A 51 -16.88 0.64 -10.56
N ALA A 52 -17.63 1.38 -9.76
CA ALA A 52 -18.62 2.32 -10.26
C ALA A 52 -17.97 3.39 -11.15
N GLU A 53 -16.86 3.98 -10.69
CA GLU A 53 -16.12 5.00 -11.44
C GLU A 53 -15.54 4.48 -12.75
N CYS A 54 -15.00 3.26 -12.77
CA CYS A 54 -14.54 2.63 -14.02
C CYS A 54 -15.70 2.39 -15.00
N LEU A 55 -16.90 2.05 -14.52
CA LEU A 55 -18.07 1.82 -15.37
C LEU A 55 -18.68 3.13 -15.89
N CYS A 56 -18.61 4.20 -15.10
CA CYS A 56 -19.05 5.53 -15.49
C CYS A 56 -18.04 6.26 -16.39
N GLY A 57 -16.79 5.77 -16.46
CA GLY A 57 -15.70 6.39 -17.22
C GLY A 57 -14.96 7.50 -16.45
N ASP A 58 -15.18 7.61 -15.14
CA ASP A 58 -14.52 8.59 -14.27
C ASP A 58 -13.12 8.13 -13.81
N LEU A 59 -12.85 6.82 -13.89
CA LEU A 59 -11.55 6.21 -13.58
C LEU A 59 -11.10 5.28 -14.71
N ASP A 60 -10.03 5.65 -15.39
CA ASP A 60 -9.49 4.86 -16.49
C ASP A 60 -8.93 3.51 -16.03
N ALA A 61 -9.09 2.49 -16.87
CA ALA A 61 -8.58 1.14 -16.60
C ALA A 61 -7.06 1.09 -16.42
N GLU A 62 -6.31 2.03 -17.00
CA GLU A 62 -4.85 2.14 -16.82
C GLU A 62 -4.47 2.69 -15.44
N ARG A 63 -5.34 3.49 -14.83
CA ARG A 63 -5.12 4.16 -13.54
C ARG A 63 -5.65 3.33 -12.37
N SER A 64 -6.68 2.50 -12.61
CA SER A 64 -7.43 1.80 -11.57
C SER A 64 -6.58 0.85 -10.71
N ARG A 65 -5.52 0.24 -11.26
CA ARG A 65 -4.59 -0.62 -10.50
C ARG A 65 -3.92 0.13 -9.36
N ASP A 66 -3.29 1.25 -9.70
CA ASP A 66 -2.47 1.99 -8.76
C ASP A 66 -3.34 2.83 -7.83
N PHE A 67 -4.50 3.30 -8.31
CA PHE A 67 -5.57 3.83 -7.46
C PHE A 67 -6.02 2.83 -6.40
N LEU A 68 -6.32 1.58 -6.78
CA LEU A 68 -6.72 0.53 -5.84
C LEU A 68 -5.60 0.23 -4.83
N SER A 69 -4.34 0.17 -5.28
CA SER A 69 -3.20 -0.01 -4.38
C SER A 69 -3.08 1.14 -3.38
N GLY A 70 -3.27 2.38 -3.81
CA GLY A 70 -3.25 3.57 -2.96
C GLY A 70 -4.39 3.59 -1.96
N LEU A 71 -5.60 3.24 -2.39
CA LEU A 71 -6.79 3.15 -1.55
C LEU A 71 -6.61 2.17 -0.39
N LEU A 72 -6.13 0.97 -0.67
CA LEU A 72 -5.89 -0.05 0.35
C LEU A 72 -4.82 0.37 1.34
N LEU A 73 -3.70 0.91 0.83
CA LEU A 73 -2.61 1.36 1.68
C LEU A 73 -3.01 2.58 2.53
N GLY A 74 -3.85 3.46 2.00
CA GLY A 74 -4.39 4.60 2.74
C GLY A 74 -5.25 4.17 3.92
N HIS A 75 -6.12 3.17 3.73
CA HIS A 75 -6.90 2.56 4.82
C HIS A 75 -5.98 1.96 5.89
N GLU A 76 -4.94 1.24 5.51
CA GLU A 76 -3.95 0.68 6.45
C GLU A 76 -3.25 1.78 7.25
N LEU A 77 -2.65 2.77 6.58
CA LEU A 77 -1.85 3.80 7.24
C LEU A 77 -2.70 4.69 8.15
N ARG A 78 -3.94 5.01 7.78
CA ARG A 78 -4.84 5.81 8.63
C ARG A 78 -5.27 5.09 9.91
N GLN A 79 -5.34 3.76 9.87
CA GLN A 79 -5.63 2.94 11.05
C GLN A 79 -4.40 2.74 11.95
N ALA A 80 -3.19 2.80 11.38
CA ALA A 80 -1.96 2.72 12.16
C ALA A 80 -1.90 3.82 13.24
N ARG A 81 -1.60 3.42 14.47
CA ARG A 81 -1.47 4.30 15.65
C ARG A 81 0.02 4.54 15.95
N GLY A 82 0.35 5.69 16.52
CA GLY A 82 1.71 6.06 16.93
C GLY A 82 2.21 7.34 16.27
N ASN A 83 3.09 8.07 16.95
CA ASN A 83 3.50 9.42 16.54
C ASN A 83 5.00 9.55 16.28
N ALA A 84 5.30 10.48 15.36
CA ALA A 84 6.59 11.04 14.93
C ALA A 84 7.21 10.43 13.66
N VAL A 85 7.63 9.16 13.65
CA VAL A 85 8.38 8.59 12.50
C VAL A 85 7.98 7.14 12.24
N VAL A 86 7.58 6.83 11.01
CA VAL A 86 7.29 5.46 10.56
C VAL A 86 8.60 4.79 10.13
N ASN A 87 9.02 3.74 10.84
CA ASN A 87 10.16 2.95 10.42
C ASN A 87 9.73 1.93 9.34
N LEU A 88 10.37 1.96 8.18
CA LEU A 88 10.08 1.10 7.05
C LEU A 88 11.16 0.03 6.90
N LEU A 89 10.77 -1.23 6.89
CA LEU A 89 11.64 -2.38 6.68
C LEU A 89 10.96 -3.34 5.71
N GLY A 90 11.62 -3.69 4.62
CA GLY A 90 11.08 -4.59 3.61
C GLY A 90 11.84 -4.51 2.29
N ALA A 91 11.26 -5.12 1.25
CA ALA A 91 11.82 -5.05 -0.10
C ALA A 91 11.77 -3.62 -0.66
N GLY A 92 12.82 -3.20 -1.39
CA GLY A 92 13.01 -1.82 -1.84
C GLY A 92 11.78 -1.19 -2.52
N VAL A 93 11.20 -1.88 -3.51
CA VAL A 93 10.01 -1.37 -4.24
C VAL A 93 8.80 -1.13 -3.31
N LEU A 94 8.62 -1.96 -2.29
CA LEU A 94 7.54 -1.78 -1.31
C LEU A 94 7.88 -0.67 -0.33
N VAL A 95 9.13 -0.59 0.13
CA VAL A 95 9.61 0.49 0.99
C VAL A 95 9.40 1.84 0.32
N ASP A 96 9.76 1.98 -0.95
CA ASP A 96 9.56 3.22 -1.72
C ASP A 96 8.09 3.61 -1.81
N ARG A 97 7.21 2.62 -2.01
CA ARG A 97 5.76 2.84 -2.09
C ARG A 97 5.17 3.27 -0.74
N TYR A 98 5.58 2.66 0.36
CA TYR A 98 5.16 3.05 1.70
C TYR A 98 5.75 4.40 2.13
N ALA A 99 6.99 4.70 1.74
CA ALA A 99 7.64 5.99 1.98
C ALA A 99 6.86 7.11 1.29
N TYR A 100 6.56 6.94 0.00
CA TYR A 100 5.76 7.90 -0.75
C TYR A 100 4.35 8.06 -0.17
N ALA A 101 3.70 6.96 0.24
CA ALA A 101 2.39 7.04 0.86
C ALA A 101 2.41 7.80 2.19
N CYS A 102 3.43 7.58 3.03
CA CYS A 102 3.59 8.36 4.26
C CYS A 102 3.84 9.84 3.97
N GLU A 103 4.67 10.17 2.97
CA GLU A 103 4.92 11.55 2.52
C GLU A 103 3.61 12.25 2.12
N VAL A 104 2.80 11.61 1.25
CA VAL A 104 1.47 12.11 0.84
C VAL A 104 0.55 12.34 2.05
N LEU A 105 0.63 11.47 3.06
CA LEU A 105 -0.16 11.56 4.28
C LEU A 105 0.46 12.47 5.37
N GLY A 106 1.54 13.19 5.06
CA GLY A 106 2.20 14.11 5.98
C GLY A 106 2.93 13.44 7.15
N ARG A 107 3.41 12.21 6.97
CA ARG A 107 4.12 11.43 7.99
C ARG A 107 5.59 11.26 7.64
N SER A 108 6.47 11.53 8.59
CA SER A 108 7.90 11.28 8.45
C SER A 108 8.20 9.79 8.44
N THR A 109 9.16 9.37 7.61
CA THR A 109 9.60 7.98 7.51
C THR A 109 11.10 7.83 7.74
N ARG A 110 11.50 6.67 8.26
CA ARG A 110 12.90 6.23 8.33
C ARG A 110 13.00 4.85 7.70
N ILE A 111 13.77 4.75 6.63
CA ILE A 111 14.08 3.44 6.01
C ILE A 111 15.14 2.76 6.87
N LEU A 112 14.87 1.53 7.27
CA LEU A 112 15.78 0.69 8.04
C LEU A 112 16.67 -0.15 7.12
N ASP A 113 17.78 -0.63 7.68
CA ASP A 113 18.71 -1.52 7.01
C ASP A 113 18.01 -2.79 6.51
N PRO A 114 18.13 -3.17 5.22
CA PRO A 114 17.54 -4.40 4.69
C PRO A 114 18.06 -5.67 5.41
N ASP A 115 19.29 -5.63 5.96
CA ASP A 115 19.89 -6.74 6.69
C ASP A 115 19.48 -6.77 8.18
N ALA A 116 18.52 -5.94 8.61
CA ALA A 116 18.03 -5.92 9.98
C ALA A 116 17.55 -7.30 10.47
N VAL A 117 17.01 -8.14 9.57
CA VAL A 117 16.63 -9.53 9.88
C VAL A 117 17.86 -10.37 10.24
N VAL A 118 18.92 -10.28 9.45
CA VAL A 118 20.18 -11.01 9.69
C VAL A 118 20.84 -10.52 10.97
N ALA A 119 20.92 -9.19 11.16
CA ALA A 119 21.43 -8.59 12.38
C ALA A 119 20.65 -9.06 13.61
N GLY A 120 19.31 -9.08 13.53
CA GLY A 120 18.44 -9.59 14.60
C GLY A 120 18.67 -11.06 14.92
N GLN A 121 18.78 -11.91 13.89
CA GLN A 121 19.09 -13.34 14.06
C GLN A 121 20.45 -13.55 14.73
N TRP A 122 21.47 -12.80 14.32
CA TRP A 122 22.80 -12.85 14.92
C TRP A 122 22.80 -12.46 16.40
N GLN A 123 22.06 -11.40 16.76
CA GLN A 123 21.91 -10.98 18.16
C GLN A 123 21.23 -12.07 19.00
N ILE A 124 20.20 -12.73 18.46
CA ILE A 124 19.54 -13.87 19.13
C ILE A 124 20.53 -15.02 19.31
N ALA A 125 21.31 -15.39 18.28
CA ALA A 125 22.29 -16.47 18.34
C ALA A 125 23.37 -16.22 19.41
N ARG A 126 23.93 -14.99 19.47
CA ARG A 126 24.89 -14.59 20.51
C ARG A 126 24.29 -14.65 21.91
N SER A 127 23.04 -14.20 22.08
CA SER A 127 22.35 -14.26 23.38
C SER A 127 22.15 -15.70 23.89
N ARG A 128 22.10 -16.67 22.96
CA ARG A 128 21.97 -18.11 23.22
C ARG A 128 23.30 -18.87 23.17
N ARG A 129 24.43 -18.19 22.97
CA ARG A 129 25.78 -18.77 22.85
C ARG A 129 25.89 -19.83 21.75
N LEU A 130 25.20 -19.64 20.64
CA LEU A 130 25.33 -20.50 19.44
C LEU A 130 26.51 -20.07 18.56
N VAL A 131 26.97 -18.84 18.74
CA VAL A 131 28.13 -18.17 18.11
C VAL A 131 28.76 -17.22 19.11
#